data_AF-A3HS60-F1
#
_entry.id   AF-A3HS60-F1
#
_cell.length_a   1.000
_cell.length_b   1.000
_cell.length_c   1.000
_cell.angle_alpha   90.00
_cell.angle_beta   90.00
_cell.angle_gamma   90.00
#
_symmetry.space_group_name_H-M   'P 1'
#
loop_
_entity.id
_entity.type
_entity.pdbx_description
1 polymer ?
#
loop_
_entity_poly.entity_id
_entity_poly.type
_entity_poly.pdbx_seq_one_letter_code
_entity_poly.pdbx_strand_id
1 'polypeptide(L)'
;MKVFKLDNIVLLIFGFLIILSFFNPFYNSSIAFEDNASKEITESILILEEIETLTIPLAENVPFLKSWAHTYENDFDKLLSYLNFADLLMLLQLGILKLSEWWLFKVILVLCFIGMFISQSKPICKKVLIIALMITPGLGIYTQFMSGICHQMEMDLGSELKSQLQATKDSINSKKVINKEALDSLETIQKSKHKGKLSIFNKVEDDVIKVSDKLSEEVSTLGKDLLVILRFTGNHGLELAVALLTNVLIIFGLLPVLFWYLISLALKRLFNYSKSLDEIDKKLGEIKSISSSKTSKS
;
A
#
# COMPACT_ATOMS: atom_id res chain seq x y z
N MET A 1 -17.58 -50.52 -14.54
CA MET A 1 -16.93 -49.29 -14.04
C MET A 1 -17.28 -48.15 -15.01
N LYS A 2 -18.28 -47.33 -14.68
CA LYS A 2 -18.74 -46.24 -15.57
C LYS A 2 -17.61 -45.21 -15.68
N VAL A 3 -17.11 -45.01 -16.89
CA VAL A 3 -16.18 -43.92 -17.22
C VAL A 3 -16.86 -42.61 -16.83
N PHE A 4 -16.45 -42.03 -15.69
CA PHE A 4 -16.86 -40.68 -15.31
C PHE A 4 -16.36 -39.76 -16.42
N LYS A 5 -17.28 -39.25 -17.26
CA LYS A 5 -16.94 -38.26 -18.27
C LYS A 5 -16.34 -37.04 -17.56
N LEU A 6 -15.21 -36.54 -18.07
CA LEU A 6 -14.47 -35.40 -17.53
C LEU A 6 -15.38 -34.18 -17.25
N ASP A 7 -16.42 -34.01 -18.05
CA ASP A 7 -17.43 -32.94 -17.90
C ASP A 7 -18.19 -33.00 -16.56
N ASN A 8 -18.48 -34.20 -16.04
CA ASN A 8 -19.18 -34.37 -14.77
C ASN A 8 -18.29 -33.99 -13.58
N ILE A 9 -16.98 -34.23 -13.69
CA ILE A 9 -16.00 -33.84 -12.67
C ILE A 9 -15.87 -32.31 -12.63
N VAL A 10 -15.82 -31.65 -13.78
CA VAL A 10 -15.76 -30.18 -13.86
C VAL A 10 -16.99 -29.53 -13.24
N LEU A 11 -18.19 -30.07 -13.49
CA LEU A 11 -19.43 -29.57 -12.88
C LEU A 11 -19.42 -29.73 -11.35
N LEU A 12 -18.91 -30.84 -10.84
CA LEU A 12 -18.75 -31.05 -9.39
C LEU A 12 -17.76 -30.06 -8.77
N ILE A 13 -16.63 -29.80 -9.44
CA ILE A 13 -15.65 -28.79 -9.01
C ILE A 13 -16.29 -27.41 -8.96
N PHE A 14 -17.02 -27.00 -10.01
CA PHE A 14 -17.71 -25.71 -10.00
C PHE A 14 -18.77 -25.63 -8.91
N GLY A 15 -19.58 -26.67 -8.72
CA GLY A 15 -20.57 -26.72 -7.64
C GLY A 15 -19.92 -26.55 -6.27
N PHE A 16 -18.81 -27.24 -6.02
CA PHE A 16 -18.04 -27.11 -4.78
C PHE A 16 -17.47 -25.70 -4.59
N LEU A 17 -16.86 -25.11 -5.62
CA LEU A 17 -16.30 -23.76 -5.56
C LEU A 17 -17.37 -22.68 -5.35
N ILE A 18 -18.58 -22.87 -5.90
CA ILE A 18 -19.72 -21.98 -5.63
C ILE A 18 -20.11 -22.08 -4.15
N ILE A 19 -20.26 -23.30 -3.60
CA ILE A 19 -20.54 -23.48 -2.17
C ILE A 19 -19.46 -22.78 -1.34
N LEU A 20 -18.18 -22.96 -1.71
CA LEU A 20 -17.06 -22.29 -1.05
C LEU A 20 -17.13 -20.76 -1.15
N SER A 21 -17.65 -20.19 -2.25
CA SER A 21 -17.89 -18.74 -2.40
C SER A 21 -18.99 -18.23 -1.46
N PHE A 22 -20.03 -19.03 -1.21
CA PHE A 22 -21.11 -18.64 -0.29
C PHE A 22 -20.65 -18.64 1.18
N PHE A 23 -19.86 -19.64 1.59
CA PHE A 23 -19.34 -19.74 2.95
C PHE A 23 -18.06 -18.91 3.18
N ASN A 24 -17.28 -18.70 2.12
CA ASN A 24 -15.99 -18.02 2.06
C ASN A 24 -15.19 -18.00 3.38
N PRO A 25 -14.70 -19.16 3.85
CA PRO A 25 -14.02 -19.25 5.16
C PRO A 25 -12.73 -18.43 5.22
N PHE A 26 -12.17 -18.05 4.07
CA PHE A 26 -10.92 -17.30 3.97
C PHE A 26 -11.12 -15.79 4.09
N TYR A 27 -12.34 -15.29 3.92
CA TYR A 27 -12.61 -13.86 3.81
C TYR A 27 -12.18 -13.06 5.05
N ASN A 28 -12.65 -13.47 6.24
CA ASN A 28 -12.35 -12.75 7.48
C ASN A 28 -10.86 -12.72 7.78
N SER A 29 -10.16 -13.83 7.54
CA SER A 29 -8.71 -13.92 7.75
C SER A 29 -7.95 -13.05 6.75
N SER A 30 -8.38 -13.06 5.49
CA SER A 30 -7.79 -12.23 4.42
C SER A 30 -7.97 -10.74 4.68
N ILE A 31 -9.18 -10.34 5.09
CA ILE A 31 -9.48 -8.95 5.46
C ILE A 31 -8.66 -8.54 6.69
N ALA A 32 -8.58 -9.38 7.72
CA ALA A 32 -7.80 -9.06 8.91
C ALA A 32 -6.30 -8.89 8.60
N PHE A 33 -5.75 -9.71 7.71
CA PHE A 33 -4.37 -9.59 7.25
C PHE A 33 -4.13 -8.24 6.54
N GLU A 34 -4.94 -7.90 5.54
CA GLU A 34 -4.80 -6.64 4.80
C GLU A 34 -5.09 -5.40 5.66
N ASP A 35 -6.09 -5.46 6.54
CA ASP A 35 -6.48 -4.38 7.45
C ASP A 35 -5.39 -4.10 8.51
N ASN A 36 -4.75 -5.15 9.05
CA ASN A 36 -3.65 -4.98 10.00
C ASN A 36 -2.43 -4.34 9.34
N ALA A 37 -2.03 -4.82 8.16
CA ALA A 37 -0.91 -4.24 7.42
C ALA A 37 -1.19 -2.77 7.02
N SER A 38 -2.39 -2.46 6.55
CA SER A 38 -2.76 -1.06 6.25
C SER A 38 -2.72 -0.18 7.50
N LYS A 39 -3.25 -0.64 8.65
CA LYS A 39 -3.19 0.11 9.91
C LYS A 39 -1.77 0.41 10.36
N GLU A 40 -0.85 -0.54 10.26
CA GLU A 40 0.56 -0.33 10.63
C GLU A 40 1.22 0.76 9.78
N ILE A 41 0.93 0.78 8.48
CA ILE A 41 1.44 1.81 7.56
C ILE A 41 0.79 3.18 7.87
N THR A 42 -0.54 3.23 8.03
CA THR A 42 -1.25 4.46 8.37
C THR A 42 -0.78 5.04 9.70
N GLU A 43 -0.61 4.21 10.74
CA GLU A 43 -0.06 4.64 12.03
C GLU A 43 1.37 5.17 11.90
N SER A 44 2.20 4.54 11.06
CA SER A 44 3.55 5.02 10.76
C SER A 44 3.55 6.40 10.11
N ILE A 45 2.64 6.64 9.15
CA ILE A 45 2.44 7.95 8.52
C ILE A 45 2.08 9.01 9.57
N LEU A 46 1.08 8.72 10.41
CA LEU A 46 0.63 9.66 11.44
C LEU A 46 1.74 9.99 12.45
N ILE A 47 2.49 8.98 12.91
CA ILE A 47 3.62 9.21 13.82
C ILE A 47 4.71 10.05 13.13
N LEU A 48 4.95 9.83 11.84
CA LEU A 48 5.93 10.59 11.09
C LEU A 48 5.52 12.06 10.93
N GLU A 49 4.27 12.35 10.56
CA GLU A 49 3.73 13.71 10.49
C GLU A 49 3.84 14.41 11.86
N GLU A 50 3.59 13.69 12.96
CA GLU A 50 3.80 14.21 14.30
C GLU A 50 5.27 14.52 14.60
N ILE A 51 6.21 13.65 14.19
CA ILE A 51 7.65 13.93 14.33
C ILE A 51 8.03 15.17 13.52
N GLU A 52 7.55 15.30 12.29
CA GLU A 52 7.82 16.44 11.41
C GLU A 52 7.34 17.75 12.04
N THR A 53 6.08 17.79 12.47
CA THR A 53 5.47 18.96 13.12
C THR A 53 6.14 19.33 14.44
N LEU A 54 6.73 18.37 15.15
CA LEU A 54 7.51 18.63 16.36
C LEU A 54 8.92 19.17 16.05
N THR A 55 9.52 18.78 14.93
CA THR A 55 10.97 18.92 14.70
C THR A 55 11.32 20.05 13.76
N ILE A 56 10.50 20.33 12.73
CA ILE A 56 10.74 21.46 11.80
C ILE A 56 10.76 22.80 12.54
N PRO A 57 9.78 23.14 13.41
CA PRO A 57 9.82 24.41 14.14
C PRO A 57 11.04 24.52 15.06
N LEU A 58 11.50 23.41 15.64
CA LEU A 58 12.70 23.39 16.48
C LEU A 58 13.97 23.62 15.65
N ALA A 59 14.04 23.05 14.44
CA ALA A 59 15.18 23.18 13.55
C ALA A 59 15.29 24.58 12.92
N GLU A 60 14.18 25.23 12.58
CA GLU A 60 14.19 26.60 12.04
C GLU A 60 14.65 27.66 13.07
N ASN A 61 14.37 27.42 14.34
CA ASN A 61 14.67 28.36 15.43
C ASN A 61 16.14 28.33 15.88
N VAL A 62 16.93 27.35 15.45
CA VAL A 62 18.34 27.18 15.84
C VAL A 62 19.26 27.37 14.61
N PRO A 63 20.13 28.41 14.58
CA PRO A 63 20.88 28.80 13.38
C PRO A 63 21.72 27.69 12.72
N PHE A 64 22.30 26.77 13.50
CA PHE A 64 23.07 25.64 12.95
C PHE A 64 22.18 24.50 12.42
N LEU A 65 20.92 24.40 12.87
CA LEU A 65 19.93 23.42 12.41
C LEU A 65 19.20 23.87 11.13
N LYS A 66 19.23 25.17 10.81
CA LYS A 66 18.51 25.72 9.66
C LYS A 66 18.94 25.13 8.30
N SER A 67 20.24 24.86 8.11
CA SER A 67 20.73 24.18 6.91
C SER A 67 20.33 22.70 6.84
N TRP A 68 20.06 22.11 8.00
CA TRP A 68 19.65 20.73 8.17
C TRP A 68 18.15 20.54 7.96
N ALA A 69 17.33 21.52 8.35
CA ALA A 69 15.88 21.51 8.17
C ALA A 69 15.48 21.14 6.72
N HIS A 70 16.12 21.76 5.72
CA HIS A 70 15.81 21.48 4.31
C HIS A 70 16.23 20.08 3.81
N THR A 71 17.33 19.53 4.33
CA THR A 71 17.74 18.16 3.93
C THR A 71 16.81 17.14 4.57
N TYR A 72 16.42 17.40 5.82
CA TYR A 72 15.55 16.54 6.61
C TYR A 72 14.10 16.54 6.13
N GLU A 73 13.56 17.72 5.79
CA GLU A 73 12.25 17.91 5.16
C GLU A 73 12.14 17.04 3.90
N ASN A 74 13.15 17.05 3.04
CA ASN A 74 13.18 16.22 1.83
C ASN A 74 13.22 14.70 2.11
N ASP A 75 13.87 14.25 3.18
CA ASP A 75 13.89 12.83 3.54
C ASP A 75 12.56 12.39 4.16
N PHE A 76 11.90 13.27 4.92
CA PHE A 76 10.53 13.08 5.44
C PHE A 76 9.50 13.02 4.32
N ASP A 77 9.57 13.95 3.37
CA ASP A 77 8.71 13.98 2.19
C ASP A 77 8.82 12.69 1.38
N LYS A 78 10.04 12.17 1.19
CA LYS A 78 10.25 10.88 0.53
C LYS A 78 9.65 9.73 1.34
N LEU A 79 9.86 9.72 2.65
CA LEU A 79 9.32 8.68 3.51
C LEU A 79 7.80 8.67 3.46
N LEU A 80 7.17 9.83 3.62
CA LEU A 80 5.74 10.04 3.46
C LEU A 80 5.28 9.59 2.08
N SER A 81 5.99 9.94 1.01
CA SER A 81 5.64 9.52 -0.35
C SER A 81 5.63 8.00 -0.50
N TYR A 82 6.65 7.30 0.03
CA TYR A 82 6.73 5.84 -0.01
C TYR A 82 5.64 5.18 0.82
N LEU A 83 5.39 5.66 2.03
CA LEU A 83 4.34 5.13 2.89
C LEU A 83 2.95 5.38 2.32
N ASN A 84 2.67 6.58 1.81
CA ASN A 84 1.41 6.92 1.17
C ASN A 84 1.15 6.05 -0.06
N PHE A 85 2.19 5.78 -0.87
CA PHE A 85 2.05 4.88 -2.01
C PHE A 85 1.77 3.43 -1.57
N ALA A 86 2.46 2.95 -0.53
CA ALA A 86 2.22 1.63 0.03
C ALA A 86 0.81 1.50 0.61
N ASP A 87 0.35 2.49 1.37
CA ASP A 87 -1.00 2.55 1.94
C ASP A 87 -2.08 2.59 0.84
N LEU A 88 -1.89 3.40 -0.21
CA LEU A 88 -2.81 3.43 -1.35
C LEU A 88 -2.92 2.06 -2.02
N LEU A 89 -1.80 1.36 -2.21
CA LEU A 89 -1.80 0.02 -2.81
C LEU A 89 -2.53 -1.00 -1.92
N MET A 90 -2.33 -0.93 -0.61
CA MET A 90 -3.03 -1.75 0.38
C MET A 90 -4.53 -1.49 0.39
N LEU A 91 -4.94 -0.22 0.44
CA LEU A 91 -6.35 0.17 0.43
C LEU A 91 -7.04 -0.25 -0.87
N LEU A 92 -6.34 -0.20 -2.01
CA LEU A 92 -6.86 -0.69 -3.28
C LEU A 92 -7.14 -2.20 -3.22
N GLN A 93 -6.19 -3.00 -2.70
CA GLN A 93 -6.37 -4.45 -2.53
C GLN A 93 -7.52 -4.77 -1.57
N LEU A 94 -7.57 -4.10 -0.41
CA LEU A 94 -8.64 -4.22 0.56
C LEU A 94 -10.00 -3.90 -0.06
N GLY A 95 -10.06 -2.84 -0.88
CA GLY A 95 -11.25 -2.46 -1.63
C GLY A 95 -11.69 -3.56 -2.61
N ILE A 96 -10.76 -4.13 -3.37
CA ILE A 96 -11.02 -5.23 -4.31
C ILE A 96 -11.52 -6.47 -3.56
N LEU A 97 -10.88 -6.83 -2.44
CA LEU A 97 -11.26 -7.99 -1.63
C LEU A 97 -12.65 -7.82 -1.01
N LYS A 98 -12.97 -6.64 -0.44
CA LYS A 98 -14.31 -6.33 0.07
C LYS A 98 -15.36 -6.35 -1.03
N LEU A 99 -15.05 -5.79 -2.20
CA LEU A 99 -15.95 -5.81 -3.36
C LEU A 99 -16.21 -7.26 -3.83
N SER A 100 -15.21 -8.14 -3.78
CA SER A 100 -15.33 -9.53 -4.21
C SER A 100 -16.38 -10.33 -3.43
N GLU A 101 -16.66 -9.95 -2.19
CA GLU A 101 -17.62 -10.64 -1.33
C GLU A 101 -19.07 -10.19 -1.55
N TRP A 102 -19.26 -9.16 -2.39
CA TRP A 102 -20.57 -8.58 -2.65
C TRP A 102 -21.55 -9.62 -3.20
N TRP A 103 -22.78 -9.59 -2.70
CA TRP A 103 -23.85 -10.53 -3.06
C TRP A 103 -24.09 -10.63 -4.58
N LEU A 104 -23.85 -9.55 -5.32
CA LEU A 104 -23.94 -9.51 -6.78
C LEU A 104 -23.11 -10.64 -7.43
N PHE A 105 -21.89 -10.88 -6.96
CA PHE A 105 -21.03 -11.95 -7.50
C PHE A 105 -21.59 -13.34 -7.19
N LYS A 106 -22.16 -13.54 -6.00
CA LYS A 106 -22.82 -14.81 -5.61
C LYS A 106 -24.02 -15.11 -6.52
N VAL A 107 -24.81 -14.10 -6.86
CA VAL A 107 -25.94 -14.23 -7.80
C VAL A 107 -25.44 -14.56 -9.21
N ILE A 108 -24.42 -13.86 -9.71
CA ILE A 108 -23.83 -14.13 -11.03
C ILE A 108 -23.32 -15.56 -11.12
N LEU A 109 -22.67 -16.07 -10.07
CA LEU A 109 -22.20 -17.47 -10.00
C LEU A 109 -23.34 -18.47 -10.20
N VAL A 110 -24.45 -18.30 -9.46
CA VAL A 110 -25.61 -19.21 -9.56
C VAL A 110 -26.26 -19.11 -10.94
N LEU A 111 -26.48 -17.90 -11.46
CA LEU A 111 -27.07 -17.69 -12.79
C LEU A 111 -26.21 -18.30 -13.89
N CYS A 112 -24.90 -18.12 -13.83
CA CYS A 112 -23.98 -18.71 -14.80
C CYS A 112 -23.95 -20.24 -14.68
N PHE A 113 -24.00 -20.78 -13.46
CA PHE A 113 -24.04 -22.22 -13.25
C PHE A 113 -25.31 -22.86 -13.83
N ILE A 114 -26.48 -22.27 -13.60
CA ILE A 114 -27.74 -22.71 -14.23
C ILE A 114 -27.66 -22.55 -15.76
N GLY A 115 -27.11 -21.42 -16.24
CA GLY A 115 -26.93 -21.13 -17.65
C GLY A 115 -25.97 -22.09 -18.38
N MET A 116 -25.16 -22.89 -17.66
CA MET A 116 -24.34 -23.94 -18.27
C MET A 116 -25.16 -25.13 -18.81
N PHE A 117 -26.41 -25.33 -18.34
CA PHE A 117 -27.28 -26.40 -18.81
C PHE A 117 -27.98 -26.07 -20.14
N ILE A 118 -27.94 -24.81 -20.56
CA ILE A 118 -28.51 -24.34 -21.83
C ILE A 118 -27.41 -24.35 -22.90
N SER A 119 -27.60 -25.09 -23.99
CA SER A 119 -26.53 -25.34 -24.98
C SER A 119 -25.98 -24.06 -25.63
N GLN A 120 -26.85 -23.07 -25.89
CA GLN A 120 -26.51 -21.82 -26.57
C GLN A 120 -25.67 -20.88 -25.68
N SER A 121 -25.97 -20.80 -24.38
CA SER A 121 -25.27 -19.91 -23.43
C SER A 121 -24.07 -20.57 -22.74
N LYS A 122 -23.97 -21.90 -22.79
CA LYS A 122 -22.91 -22.69 -22.14
C LYS A 122 -21.49 -22.10 -22.27
N PRO A 123 -20.98 -21.71 -23.46
CA PRO A 123 -19.62 -21.19 -23.57
C PRO A 123 -19.45 -19.84 -22.84
N ILE A 124 -20.44 -18.95 -22.93
CA ILE A 124 -20.39 -17.63 -22.28
C ILE A 124 -20.50 -17.80 -20.77
N CYS A 125 -21.50 -18.55 -20.31
CA CYS A 125 -21.71 -18.83 -18.89
C CYS A 125 -20.50 -19.48 -18.24
N LYS A 126 -19.83 -20.42 -18.91
CA LYS A 126 -18.60 -21.05 -18.40
C LYS A 126 -17.47 -20.01 -18.23
N LYS A 127 -17.29 -19.11 -19.19
CA LYS A 127 -16.25 -18.06 -19.11
C LYS A 127 -16.50 -17.09 -17.97
N VAL A 128 -17.74 -16.61 -17.86
CA VAL A 128 -18.15 -15.68 -16.79
C VAL A 128 -18.07 -16.38 -15.42
N LEU A 129 -18.50 -17.64 -15.33
CA LEU A 129 -18.41 -18.44 -14.10
C LEU A 129 -16.97 -18.58 -13.62
N ILE A 130 -16.03 -18.88 -14.52
CA ILE A 130 -14.62 -18.99 -14.17
C ILE A 130 -14.08 -17.65 -13.63
N ILE A 131 -14.36 -16.53 -14.31
CA ILE A 131 -13.91 -15.20 -13.87
C ILE A 131 -14.52 -14.86 -12.50
N ALA A 132 -15.81 -15.10 -12.33
CA ALA A 132 -16.49 -14.85 -11.06
C ALA A 132 -15.94 -15.73 -9.93
N LEU A 133 -15.58 -16.99 -10.20
CA LEU A 133 -14.94 -17.88 -9.22
C LEU A 133 -13.52 -17.45 -8.84
N MET A 134 -12.79 -16.84 -9.77
CA MET A 134 -11.48 -16.25 -9.49
C MET A 134 -11.59 -15.02 -8.58
N ILE A 135 -12.66 -14.24 -8.73
CA ILE A 135 -12.92 -13.10 -7.85
C ILE A 135 -13.38 -13.62 -6.49
N THR A 136 -14.42 -14.47 -6.44
CA THR A 136 -14.95 -15.07 -5.22
C THR A 136 -15.18 -16.57 -5.39
N PRO A 137 -14.49 -17.44 -4.62
CA PRO A 137 -13.65 -17.17 -3.45
C PRO A 137 -12.16 -16.94 -3.77
N GLY A 138 -11.77 -16.90 -5.05
CA GLY A 138 -10.36 -16.96 -5.46
C GLY A 138 -9.45 -15.88 -4.85
N LEU A 139 -9.92 -14.64 -4.71
CA LEU A 139 -9.15 -13.57 -4.06
C LEU A 139 -8.90 -13.86 -2.57
N GLY A 140 -9.89 -14.38 -1.84
CA GLY A 140 -9.70 -14.77 -0.44
C GLY A 140 -8.70 -15.92 -0.27
N ILE A 141 -8.71 -16.89 -1.19
CA ILE A 141 -7.69 -17.96 -1.18
C ILE A 141 -6.30 -17.39 -1.44
N TYR A 142 -6.19 -16.48 -2.42
CA TYR A 142 -4.94 -15.80 -2.75
C TYR A 142 -4.38 -15.01 -1.55
N THR A 143 -5.18 -14.14 -0.96
CA THR A 143 -4.74 -13.30 0.17
C THR A 143 -4.36 -14.17 1.37
N GLN A 144 -5.11 -15.24 1.67
CA GLN A 144 -4.73 -16.18 2.73
C GLN A 144 -3.38 -16.86 2.44
N PHE A 145 -3.14 -17.26 1.19
CA PHE A 145 -1.87 -17.84 0.79
C PHE A 145 -0.72 -16.83 0.91
N MET A 146 -0.94 -15.57 0.54
CA MET A 146 0.04 -14.49 0.72
C MET A 146 0.34 -14.25 2.20
N SER A 147 -0.68 -14.24 3.08
CA SER A 147 -0.49 -14.13 4.52
C SER A 147 0.43 -15.24 5.05
N GLY A 148 0.24 -16.48 4.57
CA GLY A 148 1.13 -17.60 4.89
C GLY A 148 2.57 -17.41 4.40
N ILE A 149 2.77 -16.87 3.18
CA ILE A 149 4.11 -16.55 2.65
C ILE A 149 4.77 -15.47 3.49
N CYS A 150 4.05 -14.39 3.82
CA CYS A 150 4.60 -13.29 4.60
C CYS A 150 5.06 -13.77 5.98
N HIS A 151 4.25 -14.62 6.62
CA HIS A 151 4.61 -15.22 7.91
C HIS A 151 5.83 -16.14 7.80
N GLN A 152 5.92 -16.97 6.76
CA GLN A 152 7.03 -17.90 6.56
C GLN A 152 8.35 -17.22 6.17
N MET A 153 8.27 -16.08 5.47
CA MET A 153 9.41 -15.30 5.03
C MET A 153 9.78 -14.17 5.99
N GLU A 154 9.08 -14.05 7.14
CA GLU A 154 9.27 -12.97 8.11
C GLU A 154 9.25 -11.58 7.45
N MET A 155 8.37 -11.38 6.46
CA MET A 155 8.26 -10.11 5.75
C MET A 155 7.57 -9.08 6.64
N ASP A 156 8.30 -8.04 7.03
CA ASP A 156 7.69 -6.91 7.73
C ASP A 156 6.86 -6.06 6.77
N LEU A 157 5.63 -5.75 7.21
CA LEU A 157 4.63 -4.94 6.51
C LEU A 157 4.31 -3.63 7.24
N GLY A 158 5.17 -3.22 8.17
CA GLY A 158 5.13 -1.89 8.79
C GLY A 158 5.36 -1.89 10.29
N SER A 159 5.43 -3.06 10.92
CA SER A 159 5.56 -3.21 12.37
C SER A 159 6.91 -2.68 12.89
N GLU A 160 8.01 -2.93 12.18
CA GLU A 160 9.35 -2.49 12.59
C GLU A 160 9.48 -0.98 12.44
N LEU A 161 9.08 -0.46 11.27
CA LEU A 161 9.08 0.98 11.01
C LEU A 161 8.23 1.73 12.04
N LYS A 162 7.01 1.26 12.30
CA LYS A 162 6.11 1.84 13.31
C LYS A 162 6.78 1.88 14.68
N SER A 163 7.39 0.77 15.11
CA SER A 163 8.07 0.67 16.40
C SER A 163 9.21 1.69 16.52
N GLN A 164 10.02 1.84 15.46
CA GLN A 164 11.12 2.81 15.45
C GLN A 164 10.65 4.27 15.42
N LEU A 165 9.62 4.58 14.65
CA LEU A 165 9.02 5.91 14.63
C LEU A 165 8.40 6.23 15.99
N GLN A 166 7.70 5.29 16.62
CA GLN A 166 7.14 5.46 17.96
C GLN A 166 8.23 5.73 19.00
N ALA A 167 9.32 4.94 18.99
CA ALA A 167 10.46 5.16 19.87
C ALA A 167 11.12 6.55 19.64
N THR A 168 11.15 7.00 18.39
CA THR A 168 11.65 8.34 18.03
C THR A 168 10.76 9.43 18.62
N LYS A 169 9.45 9.34 18.40
CA LYS A 169 8.45 10.26 18.98
C LYS A 169 8.58 10.34 20.49
N ASP A 170 8.70 9.21 21.17
CA ASP A 170 8.81 9.14 22.63
C ASP A 170 10.12 9.76 23.13
N SER A 171 11.22 9.54 22.41
CA SER A 171 12.53 10.14 22.70
C SER A 171 12.51 11.68 22.54
N ILE A 172 11.89 12.19 21.48
CA ILE A 172 11.71 13.63 21.24
C ILE A 172 10.86 14.26 22.34
N ASN A 173 9.73 13.64 22.68
CA ASN A 173 8.83 14.13 23.71
C ASN A 173 9.50 14.14 25.10
N SER A 174 10.24 13.09 25.44
CA SER A 174 11.00 13.02 26.69
C SER A 174 12.03 14.16 26.78
N LYS A 175 12.81 14.39 25.72
CA LYS A 175 13.81 15.48 25.69
C LYS A 175 13.18 16.88 25.70
N LYS A 176 11.99 17.05 25.09
CA LYS A 176 11.23 18.31 25.13
C LYS A 176 10.71 18.61 26.54
N VAL A 177 10.24 17.60 27.27
CA VAL A 177 9.75 17.76 28.66
C VAL A 177 10.91 18.09 29.61
N ILE A 178 12.06 17.44 29.46
CA ILE A 178 13.23 17.64 30.32
C ILE A 178 13.83 19.05 30.15
N ASN A 179 13.76 19.62 28.95
CA ASN A 179 14.39 20.91 28.62
C ASN A 179 13.39 22.03 28.30
N LYS A 180 12.17 21.91 28.81
CA LYS A 180 11.05 22.82 28.52
C LYS A 180 11.38 24.28 28.88
N GLU A 181 12.07 24.50 30.00
CA GLU A 181 12.50 25.85 30.42
C GLU A 181 13.54 26.48 29.48
N ALA A 182 14.47 25.68 28.93
CA ALA A 182 15.46 26.15 27.96
C ALA A 182 14.80 26.48 26.60
N LEU A 183 13.80 25.71 26.18
CA LEU A 183 13.06 25.95 24.95
C LEU A 183 12.09 27.14 25.06
N ASP A 184 11.36 27.25 26.17
CA ASP A 184 10.44 28.37 26.43
C ASP A 184 11.22 29.70 26.56
N SER A 185 12.42 29.68 27.16
CA SER A 185 13.27 30.86 27.23
C SER A 185 13.80 31.31 25.86
N LEU A 186 14.12 30.40 24.95
CA LEU A 186 14.49 30.70 23.56
C LEU A 186 13.34 31.32 22.75
N GLU A 187 12.14 30.74 22.85
CA GLU A 187 10.95 31.24 22.17
C GLU A 187 10.60 32.66 22.64
N THR A 188 10.79 32.93 23.94
CA THR A 188 10.56 34.23 24.57
C THR A 188 11.62 35.27 24.16
N ILE A 189 12.88 34.87 24.04
CA ILE A 189 13.99 35.73 23.57
C ILE A 189 13.81 36.10 22.09
N GLN A 190 13.29 35.19 21.26
CA GLN A 190 13.02 35.50 19.84
C GLN A 190 11.76 36.35 19.64
N LYS A 191 10.67 36.07 20.36
CA LYS A 191 9.45 36.91 20.33
C LYS A 191 9.72 38.35 20.78
N SER A 192 10.70 38.55 21.66
CA SER A 192 11.15 39.89 22.07
C SER A 192 12.08 40.56 21.05
N LYS A 193 12.90 39.82 20.29
CA LYS A 193 13.72 40.35 19.18
C LYS A 193 12.92 40.79 17.94
N HIS A 194 11.71 40.25 17.71
CA HIS A 194 10.90 40.59 16.53
C HIS A 194 9.79 41.64 16.75
N LYS A 195 9.73 42.30 17.92
CA LYS A 195 8.70 43.32 18.23
C LYS A 195 9.16 44.78 18.20
N GLY A 196 10.35 45.10 17.67
CA GLY A 196 10.87 46.47 17.67
C GLY A 196 11.62 46.88 16.40
N LYS A 197 10.96 47.73 15.59
CA LYS A 197 11.47 48.65 14.55
C LYS A 197 12.87 48.41 13.95
N LEU A 198 12.88 48.17 12.65
CA LEU A 198 13.98 48.36 11.71
C LEU A 198 14.81 49.63 11.99
N SER A 199 16.06 49.46 12.38
CA SER A 199 17.13 50.44 12.18
C SER A 199 18.32 49.71 11.54
N ILE A 200 18.70 50.12 10.35
CA ILE A 200 19.57 49.38 9.41
C ILE A 200 21.06 49.52 9.79
N PHE A 201 21.40 50.28 10.84
CA PHE A 201 22.79 50.64 11.15
C PHE A 201 23.49 49.85 12.28
N ASN A 202 22.82 48.91 12.96
CA ASN A 202 23.46 48.06 13.99
C ASN A 202 23.58 46.58 13.58
N LYS A 203 23.43 46.27 12.30
CA LYS A 203 23.33 44.90 11.78
C LYS A 203 24.64 44.08 11.81
N VAL A 204 25.71 44.61 12.41
CA VAL A 204 27.04 43.98 12.40
C VAL A 204 27.66 43.87 13.81
N GLU A 205 27.11 44.53 14.84
CA GLU A 205 27.77 44.57 16.16
C GLU A 205 26.97 43.89 17.29
N ASP A 206 25.70 43.52 17.07
CA ASP A 206 24.81 43.04 18.13
C ASP A 206 24.43 41.54 18.05
N ASP A 207 25.09 40.75 17.19
CA ASP A 207 24.89 39.29 17.12
C ASP A 207 25.63 38.52 18.23
N VAL A 208 26.29 39.23 19.17
CA VAL A 208 26.99 38.64 20.32
C VAL A 208 26.44 39.20 21.64
N ILE A 209 25.11 39.12 21.82
CA ILE A 209 24.54 39.31 23.16
C ILE A 209 24.52 37.95 23.86
N LYS A 210 25.43 37.83 24.82
CA LYS A 210 25.58 36.79 25.85
C LYS A 210 24.25 36.21 26.33
N VAL A 211 23.76 35.20 25.61
CA VAL A 211 23.07 34.07 26.26
C VAL A 211 24.11 33.49 27.21
N SER A 212 23.77 33.23 28.48
CA SER A 212 24.75 32.69 29.43
C SER A 212 25.43 31.47 28.79
N ASP A 213 26.75 31.34 28.91
CA ASP A 213 27.49 30.27 28.23
C ASP A 213 26.86 28.89 28.50
N LYS A 214 26.27 28.71 29.69
CA LYS A 214 25.49 27.51 30.07
C LYS A 214 24.21 27.32 29.27
N LEU A 215 23.40 28.36 29.07
CA LEU A 215 22.17 28.28 28.26
C LEU A 215 22.50 28.04 26.79
N SER A 216 23.57 28.65 26.27
CA SER A 216 24.02 28.41 24.89
C SER A 216 24.56 26.98 24.71
N GLU A 217 25.27 26.45 25.71
CA GLU A 217 25.82 25.10 25.71
C GLU A 217 24.74 24.03 25.86
N GLU A 218 23.76 24.22 26.75
CA GLU A 218 22.60 23.35 26.91
C GLU A 218 21.74 23.29 25.64
N VAL A 219 21.48 24.44 25.01
CA VAL A 219 20.73 24.54 23.74
C VAL A 219 21.48 23.88 22.59
N SER A 220 22.80 24.09 22.51
CA SER A 220 23.65 23.41 21.52
C SER A 220 23.65 21.90 21.73
N THR A 221 23.70 21.43 22.97
CA THR A 221 23.70 19.99 23.31
C THR A 221 22.35 19.35 22.98
N LEU A 222 21.26 20.02 23.32
CA LEU A 222 19.89 19.60 22.98
C LEU A 222 19.69 19.54 21.46
N GLY A 223 20.13 20.57 20.73
CA GLY A 223 20.04 20.60 19.27
C GLY A 223 20.90 19.52 18.60
N LYS A 224 22.09 19.20 19.14
CA LYS A 224 22.92 18.09 18.67
C LYS A 224 22.30 16.73 18.94
N ASP A 225 21.74 16.52 20.13
CA ASP A 225 21.05 15.29 20.50
C ASP A 225 19.81 15.04 19.65
N LEU A 226 19.00 16.08 19.42
CA LEU A 226 17.88 16.03 18.48
C LEU A 226 18.39 15.70 17.07
N LEU A 227 19.44 16.37 16.61
CA LEU A 227 20.05 16.08 15.30
C LEU A 227 20.47 14.63 15.16
N VAL A 228 21.07 14.03 16.18
CA VAL A 228 21.52 12.64 16.16
C VAL A 228 20.32 11.70 16.07
N ILE A 229 19.28 11.94 16.88
CA ILE A 229 18.05 11.14 16.85
C ILE A 229 17.38 11.25 15.49
N LEU A 230 17.18 12.48 15.00
CA LEU A 230 16.53 12.74 13.72
C LEU A 230 17.34 12.17 12.55
N ARG A 231 18.66 12.31 12.54
CA ARG A 231 19.52 11.74 11.49
C ARG A 231 19.49 10.22 11.49
N PHE A 232 19.48 9.62 12.68
CA PHE A 232 19.35 8.18 12.83
C PHE A 232 17.99 7.70 12.30
N THR A 233 16.90 8.36 12.69
CA THR A 233 15.55 8.04 12.24
C THR A 233 15.32 8.34 10.76
N GLY A 234 15.89 9.41 10.21
CA GLY A 234 15.77 9.75 8.79
C GLY A 234 16.45 8.71 7.91
N ASN A 235 17.71 8.39 8.18
CA ASN A 235 18.44 7.40 7.36
C ASN A 235 17.91 5.98 7.55
N HIS A 236 17.71 5.56 8.80
CA HIS A 236 17.28 4.20 9.09
C HIS A 236 15.79 3.99 8.82
N GLY A 237 14.97 5.02 9.08
CA GLY A 237 13.57 5.04 8.67
C GLY A 237 13.43 4.97 7.17
N LEU A 238 14.25 5.68 6.38
CA LEU A 238 14.19 5.61 4.92
C LEU A 238 14.58 4.23 4.39
N GLU A 239 15.58 3.57 4.99
CA GLU A 239 15.90 2.18 4.70
C GLU A 239 14.70 1.25 4.96
N LEU A 240 14.07 1.37 6.14
CA LEU A 240 12.89 0.57 6.49
C LEU A 240 11.68 0.89 5.61
N ALA A 241 11.45 2.16 5.27
CA ALA A 241 10.36 2.57 4.39
C ALA A 241 10.55 2.05 2.97
N VAL A 242 11.79 2.00 2.46
CA VAL A 242 12.12 1.38 1.17
C VAL A 242 11.93 -0.13 1.24
N ALA A 243 12.35 -0.79 2.32
CA ALA A 243 12.15 -2.23 2.52
C ALA A 243 10.65 -2.57 2.56
N LEU A 244 9.88 -1.83 3.37
CA LEU A 244 8.43 -1.92 3.46
C LEU A 244 7.76 -1.71 2.10
N LEU A 245 8.10 -0.62 1.40
CA LEU A 245 7.56 -0.33 0.07
C LEU A 245 7.86 -1.48 -0.91
N THR A 246 9.08 -2.03 -0.86
CA THR A 246 9.48 -3.16 -1.70
C THR A 246 8.65 -4.40 -1.39
N ASN A 247 8.47 -4.73 -0.11
CA ASN A 247 7.64 -5.85 0.35
C ASN A 247 6.19 -5.67 -0.12
N VAL A 248 5.62 -4.48 0.10
CA VAL A 248 4.25 -4.15 -0.31
C VAL A 248 4.10 -4.23 -1.82
N LEU A 249 5.05 -3.70 -2.60
CA LEU A 249 5.02 -3.76 -4.06
C LEU A 249 5.09 -5.21 -4.57
N ILE A 250 5.92 -6.04 -3.95
CA ILE A 250 6.02 -7.46 -4.32
C ILE A 250 4.73 -8.20 -4.00
N ILE A 251 4.20 -8.08 -2.78
CA ILE A 251 3.03 -8.86 -2.30
C ILE A 251 1.72 -8.36 -2.88
N PHE A 252 1.54 -7.05 -2.98
CA PHE A 252 0.26 -6.42 -3.34
C PHE A 252 0.26 -5.79 -4.75
N GLY A 253 1.42 -5.74 -5.41
CA GLY A 253 1.55 -5.31 -6.81
C GLY A 253 1.92 -6.44 -7.77
N LEU A 254 3.09 -7.06 -7.55
CA LEU A 254 3.66 -8.04 -8.49
C LEU A 254 3.00 -9.42 -8.40
N LEU A 255 2.86 -9.96 -7.19
CA LEU A 255 2.30 -11.29 -6.93
C LEU A 255 0.83 -11.44 -7.37
N PRO A 256 -0.07 -10.45 -7.21
CA PRO A 256 -1.43 -10.55 -7.72
C PRO A 256 -1.42 -10.65 -9.25
N VAL A 257 -0.61 -9.86 -9.94
CA VAL A 257 -0.48 -9.92 -11.40
C VAL A 257 0.04 -11.28 -11.84
N LEU A 258 1.04 -11.82 -11.14
CA LEU A 258 1.57 -13.15 -11.39
C LEU A 258 0.51 -14.25 -11.17
N PHE A 259 -0.27 -14.15 -10.10
CA PHE A 259 -1.38 -15.06 -9.80
C PHE A 259 -2.42 -15.07 -10.93
N TRP A 260 -2.88 -13.88 -11.36
CA TRP A 260 -3.81 -13.75 -12.48
C TRP A 260 -3.23 -14.33 -13.78
N TYR A 261 -1.94 -14.08 -14.05
CA TYR A 261 -1.26 -14.64 -15.21
C TYR A 261 -1.21 -16.16 -15.18
N LEU A 262 -0.75 -16.76 -14.08
CA LEU A 262 -0.63 -18.21 -13.92
C LEU A 262 -1.98 -18.91 -14.02
N ILE A 263 -3.02 -18.36 -13.39
CA ILE A 263 -4.36 -18.93 -13.52
C ILE A 263 -4.88 -18.78 -14.94
N SER A 264 -4.66 -17.65 -15.61
CA SER A 264 -5.07 -17.50 -17.01
C SER A 264 -4.47 -18.60 -17.91
N LEU A 265 -3.22 -18.98 -17.65
CA LEU A 265 -2.51 -20.03 -18.37
C LEU A 265 -3.06 -21.42 -18.01
N ALA A 266 -3.32 -21.68 -16.73
CA ALA A 266 -3.95 -22.91 -16.27
C ALA A 266 -5.35 -23.09 -16.89
N LEU A 267 -6.15 -22.01 -16.94
CA LEU A 267 -7.47 -21.99 -17.54
C LEU A 267 -7.42 -22.23 -19.05
N LYS A 268 -6.45 -21.62 -19.76
CA LYS A 268 -6.23 -21.88 -21.18
C LYS A 268 -5.99 -23.38 -21.45
N ARG A 269 -5.18 -24.02 -20.61
CA ARG A 269 -4.83 -25.45 -20.73
C ARG A 269 -5.97 -26.39 -20.32
N LEU A 270 -6.66 -26.10 -19.22
CA LEU A 270 -7.75 -26.94 -18.68
C LEU A 270 -9.03 -26.83 -19.50
N PHE A 271 -9.30 -25.67 -20.11
CA PHE A 271 -10.57 -25.40 -20.77
C PHE A 271 -10.46 -25.13 -22.28
N ASN A 272 -9.29 -25.31 -22.90
CA ASN A 272 -9.06 -25.10 -24.34
C ASN A 272 -9.58 -23.74 -24.84
N TYR A 273 -9.27 -22.69 -24.09
CA TYR A 273 -9.80 -21.34 -24.32
C TYR A 273 -9.40 -20.73 -25.69
N SER A 274 -8.34 -21.25 -26.33
CA SER A 274 -7.89 -20.82 -27.66
C SER A 274 -8.88 -21.18 -28.77
N LYS A 275 -9.48 -22.38 -28.72
CA LYS A 275 -10.35 -22.87 -29.81
C LYS A 275 -11.53 -21.95 -30.08
N SER A 276 -12.12 -21.34 -29.06
CA SER A 276 -13.30 -20.49 -29.22
C SER A 276 -12.98 -19.10 -29.80
N LEU A 277 -11.77 -18.57 -29.56
CA LEU A 277 -11.33 -17.31 -30.19
C LEU A 277 -10.93 -17.56 -31.65
N ASP A 278 -10.22 -18.66 -31.90
CA ASP A 278 -9.85 -19.09 -33.25
C ASP A 278 -11.11 -19.35 -34.13
N GLU A 279 -12.19 -19.90 -33.55
CA GLU A 279 -13.46 -20.09 -34.26
C GLU A 279 -14.18 -18.78 -34.57
N ILE A 280 -14.09 -17.78 -33.69
CA ILE A 280 -14.68 -16.46 -33.90
C ILE A 280 -13.89 -15.68 -34.97
N ASP A 281 -12.56 -15.71 -34.92
CA ASP A 281 -11.70 -15.10 -35.93
C ASP A 281 -11.88 -15.78 -37.30
N LYS A 282 -12.05 -17.10 -37.32
CA LYS A 282 -12.35 -17.84 -38.54
C LYS A 282 -13.72 -17.45 -39.13
N LYS A 283 -14.76 -17.33 -38.30
CA LYS A 283 -16.08 -16.86 -38.74
C LYS A 283 -16.08 -15.40 -39.18
N LEU A 284 -15.32 -14.53 -38.51
CA LEU A 284 -15.10 -13.14 -38.94
C LEU A 284 -14.37 -13.07 -40.28
N GLY A 285 -13.39 -13.94 -40.51
CA GLY A 285 -12.71 -14.11 -41.79
C GLY A 285 -13.66 -14.55 -42.91
N GLU A 286 -14.53 -15.53 -42.65
CA GLU A 286 -15.55 -15.98 -43.59
C GLU A 286 -16.55 -14.86 -43.92
N ILE A 287 -17.03 -14.11 -42.93
CA ILE A 287 -17.95 -12.97 -43.13
C ILE A 287 -17.27 -11.85 -43.94
N LYS A 288 -15.98 -11.54 -43.67
CA LYS A 288 -15.21 -10.58 -44.48
C LYS A 288 -15.03 -11.04 -45.93
N SER A 289 -14.83 -12.33 -46.17
CA SER A 289 -14.70 -12.89 -47.52
C SER A 289 -16.02 -12.82 -48.32
N ILE A 290 -17.16 -12.98 -47.65
CA ILE A 290 -18.50 -12.84 -48.26
C ILE A 290 -18.80 -11.36 -48.55
N SER A 291 -18.41 -10.45 -47.67
CA SER A 291 -18.56 -9.01 -47.85
C SER A 291 -17.72 -8.45 -49.01
N SER A 292 -16.47 -8.91 -49.15
CA SER A 292 -15.55 -8.46 -50.21
C SER A 292 -15.85 -9.06 -51.59
N SER A 293 -16.36 -10.30 -51.67
CA SER A 293 -16.77 -10.92 -52.94
C SER A 293 -18.03 -10.29 -53.56
N LYS A 294 -18.86 -9.62 -52.75
CA LYS A 294 -20.04 -8.87 -53.23
C LYS A 294 -19.69 -7.50 -53.83
N THR A 295 -18.55 -6.91 -53.45
CA THR A 295 -18.11 -5.61 -53.94
C THR A 295 -17.33 -5.68 -55.25
N SER A 296 -16.76 -6.85 -55.60
CA SER A 296 -16.03 -7.03 -56.88
C SER A 296 -16.92 -7.47 -58.06
N LYS A 297 -18.24 -7.60 -57.85
CA LYS A 297 -19.23 -8.00 -58.87
C LYS A 297 -20.21 -6.88 -59.26
N SER A 298 -19.96 -5.65 -58.81
CA SER A 298 -20.62 -4.44 -59.31
C SER A 298 -19.64 -3.62 -60.13
#